data_AF-A0A116N618-F1
#
_entry.id   AF-A0A116N618-F1
#
_cell.length_a   1.000
_cell.length_b   1.000
_cell.length_c   1.000
_cell.angle_alpha   90.00
_cell.angle_beta   90.00
_cell.angle_gamma   90.00
#
_symmetry.space_group_name_H-M   'P 1'
#
loop_
_entity.id
_entity.type
_entity.pdbx_description
1 polymer ?
#
loop_
_entity_poly.entity_id
_entity_poly.type
_entity_poly.pdbx_seq_one_letter_code
_entity_poly.pdbx_strand_id
1 'polypeptide(L)'
;MIKIYDTMTRSLRDFVPLEEGKVKMYVCGPTVYNYIHIGNARSVVAFDTIRRYFEYRGFDVAYISNFTDVDDKIIKAANEAGMTTKELSDKFIAAFKEDVAKLGVKPATKNPRVIDYMDEIIDFVQVLIDKGYAYEASGDVYFRVEKAENYARLANKTLSDLEAGASGRVEGEGQLKEHPFDFALWKTAKPGEVSWESPWGAGRPGWHIECSVMATEILGATIDIHGGGADLEFPHHTNEIAQSECKTGQTFANYWMHNAMLNINDEKMSKSLGNFLTAHDMLEQIDGQVLRFFLSTQHYRRPLNYTEKAISDAEINLKYLKNTYTQPVQNSVDKSGLELHLAAFEAAMDDDFNAANGITAIFDFAKWINSGNYDETVKEAFGKMLAVFGIVFEEEVLDSEIEALIAERQAARANRDFATADRIRDELAAQGIKLLDTKDGVRWTRD
;
A
#
# COMPACT_ATOMS: atom_id res chain seq x y z
N MET A 1 -23.03 -1.08 -1.58
CA MET A 1 -22.55 -0.50 -0.31
C MET A 1 -21.27 -1.22 0.02
N ILE A 2 -20.19 -0.50 0.32
CA ILE A 2 -18.89 -1.10 0.62
C ILE A 2 -19.00 -1.93 1.90
N LYS A 3 -18.47 -3.15 1.86
CA LYS A 3 -18.29 -4.04 3.00
C LYS A 3 -16.80 -4.23 3.23
N ILE A 4 -16.42 -4.30 4.50
CA ILE A 4 -15.04 -4.51 4.94
C ILE A 4 -15.02 -5.74 5.82
N TYR A 5 -14.06 -6.63 5.60
CA TYR A 5 -13.75 -7.65 6.59
C TYR A 5 -12.97 -7.01 7.73
N ASP A 6 -13.63 -6.92 8.88
CA ASP A 6 -13.03 -6.39 10.09
C ASP A 6 -12.33 -7.51 10.87
N THR A 7 -11.01 -7.39 11.03
CA THR A 7 -10.22 -8.36 11.80
C THR A 7 -10.71 -8.47 13.25
N MET A 8 -11.23 -7.39 13.84
CA MET A 8 -11.75 -7.40 15.22
C MET A 8 -12.96 -8.33 15.37
N THR A 9 -13.92 -8.28 14.43
CA THR A 9 -15.14 -9.12 14.47
C THR A 9 -15.03 -10.42 13.69
N ARG A 10 -14.01 -10.57 12.84
CA ARG A 10 -13.81 -11.71 11.92
C ARG A 10 -14.98 -11.91 10.97
N SER A 11 -15.61 -10.81 10.55
CA SER A 11 -16.78 -10.84 9.70
C SER A 11 -16.77 -9.68 8.72
N LEU A 12 -17.48 -9.86 7.60
CA LEU A 12 -17.81 -8.76 6.72
C LEU A 12 -18.84 -7.86 7.40
N ARG A 13 -18.55 -6.56 7.42
CA ARG A 13 -19.39 -5.52 7.98
C ARG A 13 -19.63 -4.45 6.93
N ASP A 14 -20.83 -3.90 6.89
CA ASP A 14 -21.11 -2.71 6.10
C ASP A 14 -20.23 -1.55 6.60
N PHE A 15 -19.60 -0.84 5.67
CA PHE A 15 -18.81 0.35 5.97
C PHE A 15 -19.74 1.53 6.26
N VAL A 16 -19.58 2.11 7.45
CA VAL A 16 -20.28 3.32 7.88
C VAL A 16 -19.22 4.30 8.38
N PRO A 17 -19.00 5.44 7.69
CA PRO A 17 -17.99 6.39 8.10
C PRO A 17 -18.42 7.15 9.36
N LEU A 18 -17.45 7.62 10.14
CA LEU A 18 -17.63 8.51 11.29
C LEU A 18 -18.23 9.86 10.86
N GLU A 19 -17.85 10.35 9.69
CA GLU A 19 -18.37 11.56 9.07
C GLU A 19 -18.81 11.27 7.64
N GLU A 20 -20.03 11.63 7.28
CA GLU A 20 -20.60 11.32 5.97
C GLU A 20 -19.72 11.85 4.82
N GLY A 21 -19.40 10.98 3.86
CA GLY A 21 -18.54 11.30 2.72
C GLY A 21 -17.04 11.36 3.01
N LYS A 22 -16.58 11.10 4.26
CA LYS A 22 -15.15 11.13 4.61
C LYS A 22 -14.67 9.81 5.19
N VAL A 23 -13.37 9.53 5.00
CA VAL A 23 -12.70 8.34 5.57
C VAL A 23 -11.39 8.74 6.21
N LYS A 24 -11.24 8.50 7.52
CA LYS A 24 -10.00 8.62 8.28
C LYS A 24 -9.28 7.27 8.31
N MET A 25 -8.22 7.15 7.55
CA MET A 25 -7.48 5.90 7.37
C MET A 25 -6.04 6.06 7.86
N TYR A 26 -5.64 5.25 8.84
CA TYR A 26 -4.25 5.14 9.28
C TYR A 26 -3.69 3.77 8.89
N VAL A 27 -2.53 3.75 8.24
CA VAL A 27 -1.85 2.51 7.82
C VAL A 27 -0.41 2.55 8.28
N CYS A 28 -0.02 1.63 9.16
CA CYS A 28 1.34 1.53 9.68
C CYS A 28 2.37 1.46 8.55
N GLY A 29 3.30 2.42 8.52
CA GLY A 29 4.32 2.51 7.48
C GLY A 29 5.63 1.80 7.85
N PRO A 30 6.69 1.99 7.04
CA PRO A 30 7.92 1.21 7.19
C PRO A 30 8.86 1.78 8.26
N THR A 31 9.67 0.90 8.84
CA THR A 31 10.91 1.28 9.54
C THR A 31 11.99 1.62 8.51
N VAL A 32 12.48 2.86 8.51
CA VAL A 32 13.34 3.40 7.43
C VAL A 32 14.83 3.17 7.70
N TYR A 33 15.23 1.90 7.80
CA TYR A 33 16.63 1.47 7.99
C TYR A 33 17.24 0.80 6.74
N ASN A 34 16.42 0.48 5.74
CA ASN A 34 16.82 -0.15 4.47
C ASN A 34 15.74 0.09 3.40
N TYR A 35 16.00 -0.32 2.16
CA TYR A 35 15.00 -0.44 1.11
C TYR A 35 13.87 -1.39 1.53
N ILE A 36 12.65 -1.07 1.11
CA ILE A 36 11.50 -1.93 1.35
C ILE A 36 11.59 -3.21 0.52
N HIS A 37 11.13 -4.32 1.10
CA HIS A 37 10.98 -5.55 0.35
C HIS A 37 9.63 -5.64 -0.36
N ILE A 38 9.51 -6.54 -1.32
CA ILE A 38 8.27 -6.70 -2.10
C ILE A 38 7.06 -7.05 -1.21
N GLY A 39 7.29 -7.71 -0.07
CA GLY A 39 6.26 -7.91 0.96
C GLY A 39 5.74 -6.60 1.60
N ASN A 40 6.58 -5.58 1.82
CA ASN A 40 6.11 -4.27 2.28
C ASN A 40 5.40 -3.54 1.14
N ALA A 41 5.95 -3.59 -0.09
CA ALA A 41 5.34 -2.99 -1.26
C ALA A 41 3.92 -3.52 -1.51
N ARG A 42 3.67 -4.82 -1.23
CA ARG A 42 2.34 -5.41 -1.25
C ARG A 42 1.36 -4.68 -0.32
N SER A 43 1.74 -4.40 0.92
CA SER A 43 0.89 -3.66 1.87
C SER A 43 0.58 -2.27 1.31
N VAL A 44 1.61 -1.53 0.90
CA VAL A 44 1.47 -0.19 0.32
C VAL A 44 0.50 -0.19 -0.87
N VAL A 45 0.68 -1.12 -1.81
CA VAL A 45 -0.17 -1.28 -3.00
C VAL A 45 -1.60 -1.65 -2.64
N ALA A 46 -1.81 -2.56 -1.69
CA ALA A 46 -3.14 -2.98 -1.29
C ALA A 46 -3.94 -1.81 -0.71
N PHE A 47 -3.34 -1.06 0.22
CA PHE A 47 -3.99 0.07 0.85
C PHE A 47 -4.14 1.28 -0.09
N ASP A 48 -3.24 1.46 -1.07
CA ASP A 48 -3.45 2.43 -2.16
C ASP A 48 -4.64 2.04 -3.05
N THR A 49 -4.80 0.76 -3.41
CA THR A 49 -5.98 0.28 -4.16
C THR A 49 -7.28 0.49 -3.36
N ILE A 50 -7.27 0.18 -2.07
CA ILE A 50 -8.42 0.40 -1.16
C ILE A 50 -8.78 1.89 -1.09
N ARG A 51 -7.79 2.76 -0.86
CA ARG A 51 -7.96 4.22 -0.87
C ARG A 51 -8.55 4.70 -2.18
N ARG A 52 -7.98 4.29 -3.32
CA ARG A 52 -8.46 4.68 -4.65
C ARG A 52 -9.88 4.23 -4.91
N TYR A 53 -10.30 3.08 -4.37
CA TYR A 53 -11.68 2.63 -4.49
C TYR A 53 -12.65 3.51 -3.67
N PHE A 54 -12.28 3.89 -2.45
CA PHE A 54 -13.07 4.89 -1.70
C PHE A 54 -13.20 6.22 -2.45
N GLU A 55 -12.09 6.73 -3.01
CA GLU A 55 -12.11 7.94 -3.83
C GLU A 55 -12.98 7.77 -5.10
N TYR A 56 -12.91 6.61 -5.76
CA TYR A 56 -13.79 6.25 -6.89
C TYR A 56 -15.28 6.28 -6.49
N ARG A 57 -15.59 5.86 -5.26
CA ARG A 57 -16.95 5.91 -4.68
C ARG A 57 -17.35 7.29 -4.15
N GLY A 58 -16.51 8.31 -4.33
CA GLY A 58 -16.81 9.70 -4.00
C GLY A 58 -16.46 10.12 -2.57
N PHE A 59 -15.69 9.31 -1.83
CA PHE A 59 -15.23 9.68 -0.49
C PHE A 59 -14.00 10.59 -0.54
N ASP A 60 -13.92 11.53 0.39
CA ASP A 60 -12.69 12.25 0.73
C ASP A 60 -11.88 11.44 1.76
N VAL A 61 -10.69 10.98 1.39
CA VAL A 61 -9.88 10.05 2.20
C VAL A 61 -8.67 10.76 2.80
N ALA A 62 -8.67 10.90 4.13
CA ALA A 62 -7.48 11.27 4.90
C ALA A 62 -6.64 10.02 5.14
N TYR A 63 -5.68 9.76 4.23
CA TYR A 63 -4.78 8.61 4.28
C TYR A 63 -3.45 8.97 4.95
N ILE A 64 -3.20 8.42 6.14
CA ILE A 64 -2.01 8.68 6.94
C ILE A 64 -1.17 7.40 7.01
N SER A 65 0.13 7.51 6.74
CA SER A 65 1.07 6.40 6.92
C SER A 65 2.40 6.91 7.40
N ASN A 66 2.82 6.52 8.61
CA ASN A 66 4.00 7.06 9.26
C ASN A 66 5.31 6.53 8.67
N PHE A 67 6.41 7.18 9.05
CA PHE A 67 7.74 6.57 8.97
C PHE A 67 8.24 6.34 10.39
N THR A 68 8.55 5.08 10.72
CA THR A 68 9.28 4.77 11.95
C THR A 68 10.75 5.06 11.71
N ASP A 69 11.21 6.20 12.23
CA ASP A 69 12.59 6.68 12.09
C ASP A 69 13.36 6.72 13.42
N VAL A 70 12.80 6.08 14.46
CA VAL A 70 13.46 5.80 15.75
C VAL A 70 13.24 4.33 16.10
N ASP A 71 14.26 3.48 15.89
CA ASP A 71 14.19 2.05 16.20
C ASP A 71 15.60 1.45 16.36
N ASP A 72 15.70 0.31 17.06
CA ASP A 72 16.96 -0.43 17.25
C ASP A 72 17.63 -0.80 15.93
N LYS A 73 16.84 -1.14 14.90
CA LYS A 73 17.37 -1.48 13.56
C LYS A 73 18.00 -0.27 12.87
N ILE A 74 17.46 0.92 13.10
CA ILE A 74 17.98 2.18 12.54
C ILE A 74 19.29 2.53 13.23
N ILE A 75 19.34 2.47 14.56
CA ILE A 75 20.56 2.71 15.33
C ILE A 75 21.68 1.76 14.86
N LYS A 76 21.36 0.47 14.75
CA LYS A 76 22.32 -0.53 14.27
C LYS A 76 22.81 -0.22 12.84
N ALA A 77 21.89 -0.01 11.91
CA ALA A 77 22.23 0.23 10.50
C ALA A 77 22.99 1.57 10.30
N ALA A 78 22.67 2.59 11.09
CA ALA A 78 23.35 3.89 11.05
C ALA A 78 24.81 3.76 11.51
N ASN A 79 25.04 3.03 12.60
CA ASN A 79 26.38 2.72 13.09
C ASN A 79 27.20 1.91 12.08
N GLU A 80 26.60 0.89 11.45
CA GLU A 80 27.25 0.10 10.40
C GLU A 80 27.60 0.94 9.16
N ALA A 81 26.77 1.93 8.82
CA ALA A 81 26.96 2.82 7.68
C ALA A 81 27.86 4.05 7.97
N GLY A 82 28.22 4.29 9.24
CA GLY A 82 28.93 5.51 9.65
C GLY A 82 28.11 6.79 9.45
N MET A 83 26.78 6.70 9.59
CA MET A 83 25.83 7.80 9.43
C MET A 83 25.12 8.10 10.75
N THR A 84 24.54 9.29 10.90
CA THR A 84 23.55 9.52 11.96
C THR A 84 22.24 8.77 11.64
N THR A 85 21.43 8.48 12.67
CA THR A 85 20.11 7.86 12.48
C THR A 85 19.23 8.70 11.56
N LYS A 86 19.25 10.03 11.73
CA LYS A 86 18.50 10.95 10.88
C LYS A 86 18.93 10.89 9.41
N GLU A 87 20.23 10.93 9.12
CA GLU A 87 20.72 10.85 7.74
C GLU A 87 20.37 9.51 7.09
N LEU A 88 20.49 8.40 7.84
CA LEU A 88 20.11 7.08 7.35
C LEU A 88 18.61 7.02 7.02
N SER A 89 17.77 7.52 7.94
CA SER A 89 16.32 7.56 7.76
C SER A 89 15.92 8.48 6.60
N ASP A 90 16.52 9.66 6.47
CA ASP A 90 16.25 10.58 5.36
C ASP A 90 16.57 9.93 4.01
N LYS A 91 17.70 9.19 3.93
CA LYS A 91 18.09 8.41 2.74
C LYS A 91 17.03 7.37 2.38
N PHE A 92 16.59 6.56 3.34
CA PHE A 92 15.62 5.49 3.05
C PHE A 92 14.17 5.96 2.93
N ILE A 93 13.81 7.11 3.50
CA ILE A 93 12.55 7.81 3.20
C ILE A 93 12.54 8.25 1.74
N ALA A 94 13.64 8.83 1.24
CA ALA A 94 13.75 9.24 -0.16
C ALA A 94 13.66 8.02 -1.09
N ALA A 95 14.40 6.95 -0.80
CA ALA A 95 14.33 5.70 -1.55
C ALA A 95 12.93 5.07 -1.55
N PHE A 96 12.26 5.02 -0.39
CA PHE A 96 10.88 4.55 -0.30
C PHE A 96 9.95 5.35 -1.20
N LYS A 97 10.04 6.69 -1.17
CA LYS A 97 9.21 7.57 -2.00
C LYS A 97 9.45 7.36 -3.49
N GLU A 98 10.70 7.13 -3.89
CA GLU A 98 11.04 6.79 -5.27
C GLU A 98 10.43 5.46 -5.70
N ASP A 99 10.61 4.41 -4.91
CA ASP A 99 10.11 3.06 -5.23
C ASP A 99 8.58 3.04 -5.33
N VAL A 100 7.87 3.65 -4.39
CA VAL A 100 6.39 3.67 -4.40
C VAL A 100 5.84 4.57 -5.51
N ALA A 101 6.57 5.64 -5.89
CA ALA A 101 6.20 6.46 -7.05
C ALA A 101 6.32 5.67 -8.37
N LYS A 102 7.37 4.87 -8.54
CA LYS A 102 7.51 3.94 -9.69
C LYS A 102 6.38 2.90 -9.73
N LEU A 103 5.86 2.50 -8.57
CA LEU A 103 4.68 1.63 -8.46
C LEU A 103 3.33 2.36 -8.69
N GLY A 104 3.33 3.67 -8.98
CA GLY A 104 2.11 4.44 -9.20
C GLY A 104 1.27 4.64 -7.94
N VAL A 105 1.87 4.53 -6.74
CA VAL A 105 1.18 4.75 -5.47
C VAL A 105 0.94 6.25 -5.27
N LYS A 106 -0.26 6.64 -4.84
CA LYS A 106 -0.54 8.06 -4.52
C LYS A 106 0.24 8.47 -3.27
N PRO A 107 0.81 9.69 -3.23
CA PRO A 107 1.31 10.25 -1.99
C PRO A 107 0.25 10.21 -0.88
N ALA A 108 0.64 9.79 0.32
CA ALA A 108 -0.23 9.86 1.49
C ALA A 108 -0.66 11.31 1.75
N THR A 109 -1.82 11.50 2.38
CA THR A 109 -2.26 12.83 2.84
C THR A 109 -1.24 13.42 3.82
N LYS A 110 -0.64 12.56 4.68
CA LYS A 110 0.53 12.91 5.50
C LYS A 110 1.39 11.67 5.77
N ASN A 111 2.70 11.86 5.81
CA ASN A 111 3.65 10.89 6.33
C ASN A 111 4.33 11.44 7.59
N PRO A 112 3.71 11.31 8.78
CA PRO A 112 4.33 11.77 10.02
C PRO A 112 5.56 10.92 10.36
N ARG A 113 6.54 11.53 11.01
CA ARG A 113 7.78 10.86 11.46
C ARG A 113 7.80 10.83 12.98
N VAL A 114 8.39 9.81 13.57
CA VAL A 114 8.44 9.64 15.03
C VAL A 114 9.21 10.79 15.69
N ILE A 115 10.34 11.19 15.08
CA ILE A 115 11.18 12.27 15.62
C ILE A 115 10.44 13.61 15.76
N ASP A 116 9.35 13.81 15.02
CA ASP A 116 8.57 15.05 15.01
C ASP A 116 7.42 15.05 16.05
N TYR A 117 7.22 13.98 16.82
CA TYR A 117 6.13 13.80 17.78
C TYR A 117 6.62 13.42 19.19
N MET A 118 7.87 13.75 19.53
CA MET A 118 8.46 13.26 20.76
C MET A 118 7.79 13.82 22.02
N ASP A 119 7.43 15.11 21.99
CA ASP A 119 6.74 15.77 23.10
C ASP A 119 5.35 15.13 23.31
N GLU A 120 4.60 14.90 22.23
CA GLU A 120 3.30 14.24 22.27
C GLU A 120 3.39 12.78 22.73
N ILE A 121 4.47 12.06 22.38
CA ILE A 121 4.73 10.71 22.89
C ILE A 121 4.94 10.75 24.40
N ILE A 122 5.79 11.65 24.90
CA ILE A 122 6.07 11.77 26.33
C ILE A 122 4.77 12.11 27.08
N ASP A 123 3.99 13.06 26.59
CA ASP A 123 2.70 13.43 27.18
C ASP A 123 1.72 12.26 27.19
N PHE A 124 1.64 11.49 26.10
CA PHE A 124 0.78 10.30 26.02
C PHE A 124 1.17 9.27 27.07
N VAL A 125 2.47 8.99 27.21
CA VAL A 125 2.98 8.04 28.20
C VAL A 125 2.71 8.53 29.62
N GLN A 126 2.87 9.83 29.89
CA GLN A 126 2.53 10.41 31.19
C GLN A 126 1.05 10.23 31.53
N VAL A 127 0.14 10.45 30.57
CA VAL A 127 -1.31 10.20 30.78
C VAL A 127 -1.60 8.73 31.12
N LEU A 128 -0.90 7.78 30.48
CA LEU A 128 -1.05 6.35 30.81
C LEU A 128 -0.53 6.04 32.22
N ILE A 129 0.55 6.66 32.67
CA ILE A 129 1.06 6.53 34.04
C ILE A 129 0.03 7.10 35.03
N ASP A 130 -0.47 8.31 34.80
CA ASP A 130 -1.41 8.99 35.70
C ASP A 130 -2.71 8.20 35.86
N LYS A 131 -3.16 7.53 34.79
CA LYS A 131 -4.32 6.63 34.80
C LYS A 131 -4.01 5.24 35.37
N GLY A 132 -2.75 4.96 35.69
CA GLY A 132 -2.29 3.71 36.27
C GLY A 132 -2.14 2.56 35.27
N TYR A 133 -2.21 2.83 33.96
CA TYR A 133 -1.97 1.84 32.89
C TYR A 133 -0.49 1.66 32.54
N ALA A 134 0.40 2.54 33.01
CA ALA A 134 1.84 2.44 32.78
C ALA A 134 2.65 2.68 34.05
N TYR A 135 3.92 2.25 34.05
CA TYR A 135 4.86 2.43 35.15
C TYR A 135 6.29 2.57 34.71
N GLU A 136 7.02 3.36 35.47
CA GLU A 136 8.47 3.48 35.35
C GLU A 136 9.16 2.36 36.14
N ALA A 137 10.21 1.80 35.55
CA ALA A 137 11.08 0.82 36.17
C ALA A 137 12.52 0.97 35.64
N SER A 138 13.39 1.59 36.45
CA SER A 138 14.82 1.81 36.13
C SER A 138 15.07 2.64 34.87
N GLY A 139 14.29 3.70 34.67
CA GLY A 139 14.34 4.65 33.54
C GLY A 139 13.45 4.25 32.36
N ASP A 140 13.10 2.98 32.24
CA ASP A 140 12.16 2.50 31.23
C ASP A 140 10.72 2.71 31.71
N VAL A 141 9.78 2.90 30.78
CA VAL A 141 8.35 2.92 31.07
C VAL A 141 7.66 1.78 30.35
N TYR A 142 6.88 0.99 31.08
CA TYR A 142 6.15 -0.17 30.58
C TYR A 142 4.64 0.04 30.66
N PHE A 143 3.91 -0.53 29.70
CA PHE A 143 2.46 -0.63 29.73
C PHE A 143 2.03 -1.89 30.50
N ARG A 144 1.04 -1.77 31.39
CA ARG A 144 0.43 -2.87 32.15
C ARG A 144 -0.67 -3.55 31.36
N VAL A 145 -0.37 -4.68 30.74
CA VAL A 145 -1.35 -5.38 29.90
C VAL A 145 -2.55 -5.92 30.68
N GLU A 146 -2.36 -6.30 31.95
CA GLU A 146 -3.42 -6.84 32.80
C GLU A 146 -4.54 -5.83 33.10
N LYS A 147 -4.26 -4.53 32.95
CA LYS A 147 -5.26 -3.47 33.14
C LYS A 147 -6.03 -3.13 31.87
N ALA A 148 -5.55 -3.53 30.70
CA ALA A 148 -6.25 -3.29 29.45
C ALA A 148 -7.41 -4.28 29.27
N GLU A 149 -8.61 -3.74 29.12
CA GLU A 149 -9.80 -4.58 28.91
C GLU A 149 -9.69 -5.32 27.57
N ASN A 150 -9.98 -6.63 27.58
CA ASN A 150 -9.94 -7.47 26.36
C ASN A 150 -8.62 -7.42 25.58
N TYR A 151 -7.49 -7.26 26.27
CA TYR A 151 -6.16 -7.29 25.65
C TYR A 151 -5.97 -8.56 24.78
N ALA A 152 -5.35 -8.38 23.61
CA ALA A 152 -5.15 -9.41 22.57
C ALA A 152 -6.40 -9.91 21.82
N ARG A 153 -7.57 -9.30 22.04
CA ARG A 153 -8.81 -9.65 21.30
C ARG A 153 -8.67 -9.51 19.78
N LEU A 154 -7.95 -8.48 19.29
CA LEU A 154 -7.70 -8.31 17.86
C LEU A 154 -7.04 -9.57 17.28
N ALA A 155 -6.09 -10.16 18.01
CA ALA A 155 -5.35 -11.37 17.66
C ALA A 155 -6.10 -12.71 17.86
N ASN A 156 -7.40 -12.66 18.20
CA ASN A 156 -8.22 -13.82 18.62
C ASN A 156 -7.67 -14.56 19.84
N LYS A 157 -6.98 -13.84 20.73
CA LYS A 157 -6.30 -14.44 21.88
C LYS A 157 -6.78 -13.76 23.16
N THR A 158 -6.62 -14.49 24.25
CA THR A 158 -6.67 -13.93 25.60
C THR A 158 -5.24 -13.81 26.16
N LEU A 159 -5.07 -13.04 27.23
CA LEU A 159 -3.78 -12.97 27.93
C LEU A 159 -3.34 -14.37 28.43
N SER A 160 -4.29 -15.18 28.89
CA SER A 160 -4.02 -16.57 29.30
C SER A 160 -3.51 -17.46 28.16
N ASP A 161 -4.04 -17.30 26.94
CA ASP A 161 -3.54 -18.04 25.77
C ASP A 161 -2.08 -17.67 25.44
N LEU A 162 -1.73 -16.40 25.62
CA LEU A 162 -0.37 -15.91 25.41
C LEU A 162 0.59 -16.52 26.44
N GLU A 163 0.22 -16.52 27.72
CA GLU A 163 1.01 -17.10 28.82
C GLU A 163 1.27 -18.60 28.62
N ALA A 164 0.24 -19.37 28.25
CA ALA A 164 0.39 -20.79 27.98
C ALA A 164 1.39 -21.05 26.83
N GLY A 165 1.38 -20.20 25.80
CA GLY A 165 2.27 -20.30 24.64
C GLY A 165 3.70 -19.78 24.85
N ALA A 166 3.95 -19.05 25.94
CA ALA A 166 5.26 -18.47 26.26
C ALA A 166 6.16 -19.38 27.11
N SER A 167 5.69 -20.59 27.45
CA SER A 167 6.47 -21.59 28.20
C SER A 167 7.83 -21.87 27.53
N GLY A 168 8.88 -21.25 28.05
CA GLY A 168 10.28 -21.43 27.62
C GLY A 168 10.95 -20.28 26.84
N ARG A 169 10.33 -19.10 26.68
CA ARG A 169 10.91 -17.97 25.90
C ARG A 169 11.11 -16.64 26.64
N VAL A 170 11.12 -16.66 27.98
CA VAL A 170 11.29 -15.45 28.81
C VAL A 170 12.72 -15.42 29.37
N GLU A 171 13.72 -15.20 28.52
CA GLU A 171 15.10 -14.89 28.98
C GLU A 171 15.45 -13.44 28.62
N GLY A 172 15.66 -12.60 29.65
CA GLY A 172 15.95 -11.15 29.53
C GLY A 172 14.73 -10.22 29.70
N GLU A 173 14.97 -8.96 30.12
CA GLU A 173 14.00 -7.88 30.47
C GLU A 173 12.89 -8.22 31.50
N GLY A 174 12.54 -9.50 31.71
CA GLY A 174 11.45 -9.94 32.59
C GLY A 174 11.67 -9.69 34.09
N GLN A 175 12.83 -9.19 34.51
CA GLN A 175 13.06 -8.80 35.91
C GLN A 175 12.52 -7.40 36.25
N LEU A 176 12.35 -6.53 35.25
CA LEU A 176 11.83 -5.17 35.44
C LEU A 176 10.31 -5.09 35.25
N LYS A 177 9.73 -6.06 34.54
CA LYS A 177 8.31 -6.06 34.22
C LYS A 177 7.50 -6.66 35.35
N GLU A 178 6.41 -6.00 35.74
CA GLU A 178 5.37 -6.53 36.62
C GLU A 178 4.71 -7.76 35.98
N HIS A 179 4.52 -7.76 34.66
CA HIS A 179 3.96 -8.89 33.91
C HIS A 179 4.81 -9.25 32.66
N PRO A 180 4.99 -10.54 32.29
CA PRO A 180 5.85 -10.93 31.17
C PRO A 180 5.49 -10.33 29.81
N PHE A 181 4.21 -9.98 29.62
CA PHE A 181 3.69 -9.39 28.38
C PHE A 181 3.62 -7.87 28.40
N ASP A 182 4.00 -7.23 29.51
CA ASP A 182 4.18 -5.78 29.53
C ASP A 182 5.22 -5.37 28.48
N PHE A 183 4.95 -4.27 27.80
CA PHE A 183 5.76 -3.80 26.69
C PHE A 183 6.20 -2.36 26.94
N ALA A 184 7.39 -2.04 26.43
CA ALA A 184 7.97 -0.71 26.62
C ALA A 184 7.16 0.34 25.86
N LEU A 185 6.84 1.42 26.54
CA LEU A 185 6.36 2.69 26.01
C LEU A 185 7.51 3.66 25.81
N TRP A 186 8.48 3.63 26.73
CA TRP A 186 9.71 4.41 26.69
C TRP A 186 10.87 3.52 27.12
N LYS A 187 12.01 3.62 26.44
CA LYS A 187 13.24 2.89 26.76
C LYS A 187 14.36 3.88 27.04
N THR A 188 15.07 3.64 28.13
CA THR A 188 16.31 4.34 28.46
C THR A 188 17.32 4.12 27.34
N ALA A 189 17.96 5.20 26.88
CA ALA A 189 18.94 5.11 25.81
C ALA A 189 20.26 4.55 26.35
N LYS A 190 20.90 3.67 25.58
CA LYS A 190 22.26 3.21 25.91
C LYS A 190 23.29 4.29 25.54
N PRO A 191 24.48 4.28 26.16
CA PRO A 191 25.53 5.23 25.81
C PRO A 191 25.83 5.24 24.30
N GLY A 192 25.75 6.42 23.69
CA GLY A 192 26.00 6.62 22.26
C GLY A 192 24.78 6.38 21.35
N GLU A 193 23.64 5.94 21.88
CA GLU A 193 22.38 5.91 21.12
C GLU A 193 21.74 7.30 21.06
N VAL A 194 20.93 7.52 20.01
CA VAL A 194 20.08 8.71 19.93
C VAL A 194 19.07 8.71 21.08
N SER A 195 18.87 9.87 21.70
CA SER A 195 18.00 10.02 22.86
C SER A 195 17.36 11.40 22.95
N TRP A 196 16.27 11.47 23.72
CA TRP A 196 15.51 12.65 24.04
C TRP A 196 15.32 12.73 25.56
N GLU A 197 15.32 13.94 26.10
CA GLU A 197 15.01 14.18 27.51
C GLU A 197 13.55 13.86 27.80
N SER A 198 13.29 13.24 28.94
CA SER A 198 11.93 12.92 29.40
C SER A 198 11.87 12.96 30.94
N PRO A 199 10.66 12.96 31.54
CA PRO A 199 10.49 12.85 32.99
C PRO A 199 11.15 11.62 33.62
N TRP A 200 11.44 10.59 32.81
CA TRP A 200 12.04 9.32 33.24
C TRP A 200 13.52 9.22 32.88
N GLY A 201 14.13 10.31 32.40
CA GLY A 201 15.51 10.38 31.94
C GLY A 201 15.65 10.27 30.42
N ALA A 202 16.90 10.38 29.94
CA ALA A 202 17.19 10.34 28.51
C ALA A 202 16.86 8.96 27.90
N GLY A 203 16.03 8.96 26.88
CA GLY A 203 15.54 7.73 26.27
C GLY A 203 14.92 7.94 24.91
N ARG A 204 14.09 6.98 24.50
CA ARG A 204 13.45 6.92 23.20
C ARG A 204 12.14 6.12 23.27
N PRO A 205 11.20 6.33 22.35
CA PRO A 205 9.94 5.59 22.33
C PRO A 205 10.16 4.08 22.17
N GLY A 206 9.23 3.31 22.73
CA GLY A 206 9.01 1.92 22.33
C GLY A 206 8.19 1.88 21.03
N TRP A 207 8.46 0.89 20.18
CA TRP A 207 7.92 0.80 18.81
C TRP A 207 6.41 1.06 18.67
N HIS A 208 5.59 0.62 19.63
CA HIS A 208 4.13 0.68 19.48
C HIS A 208 3.53 2.07 19.75
N ILE A 209 4.13 2.86 20.65
CA ILE A 209 3.52 4.13 21.11
C ILE A 209 3.41 5.18 20.00
N GLU A 210 4.33 5.08 19.03
CA GLU A 210 4.47 5.98 17.90
C GLU A 210 3.15 6.09 17.11
N CYS A 211 2.59 4.94 16.71
CA CYS A 211 1.39 4.89 15.88
C CYS A 211 0.15 5.35 16.65
N SER A 212 0.01 4.97 17.92
CA SER A 212 -1.07 5.45 18.80
C SER A 212 -1.09 6.97 18.90
N VAL A 213 0.08 7.58 19.11
CA VAL A 213 0.22 9.04 19.22
C VAL A 213 -0.09 9.70 17.89
N MET A 214 0.64 9.34 16.82
CA MET A 214 0.48 10.00 15.52
C MET A 214 -0.94 9.84 14.96
N ALA A 215 -1.56 8.66 15.09
CA ALA A 215 -2.93 8.46 14.64
C ALA A 215 -3.93 9.34 15.40
N THR A 216 -3.84 9.36 16.74
CA THR A 216 -4.80 10.12 17.56
C THR A 216 -4.62 11.63 17.45
N GLU A 217 -3.38 12.13 17.33
CA GLU A 217 -3.10 13.56 17.16
C GLU A 217 -3.53 14.08 15.77
N ILE A 218 -3.44 13.26 14.72
CA ILE A 218 -3.74 13.70 13.35
C ILE A 218 -5.22 13.49 13.00
N LEU A 219 -5.81 12.34 13.38
CA LEU A 219 -7.14 11.92 12.94
C LEU A 219 -8.20 12.00 14.04
N GLY A 220 -7.79 12.08 15.31
CA GLY A 220 -8.65 12.10 16.49
C GLY A 220 -8.70 10.75 17.23
N ALA A 221 -9.40 10.73 18.37
CA ALA A 221 -9.42 9.58 19.28
C ALA A 221 -10.01 8.29 18.67
N THR A 222 -10.95 8.42 17.73
CA THR A 222 -11.53 7.31 16.97
C THR A 222 -11.36 7.57 15.48
N ILE A 223 -10.86 6.57 14.76
CA ILE A 223 -10.68 6.60 13.30
C ILE A 223 -11.58 5.57 12.60
N ASP A 224 -11.81 5.74 11.30
CA ASP A 224 -12.61 4.80 10.53
C ASP A 224 -11.87 3.48 10.37
N ILE A 225 -10.68 3.53 9.75
CA ILE A 225 -9.95 2.35 9.31
C ILE A 225 -8.52 2.41 9.84
N HIS A 226 -8.09 1.32 10.50
CA HIS A 226 -6.69 1.07 10.81
C HIS A 226 -6.18 -0.13 10.01
N GLY A 227 -5.07 0.04 9.29
CA GLY A 227 -4.53 -0.92 8.34
C GLY A 227 -3.08 -1.34 8.58
N GLY A 228 -2.71 -2.55 8.15
CA GLY A 228 -1.32 -2.99 8.12
C GLY A 228 -1.14 -4.41 7.56
N GLY A 229 0.08 -4.94 7.64
CA GLY A 229 0.35 -6.35 7.35
C GLY A 229 -0.24 -7.28 8.41
N ALA A 230 -0.58 -8.52 8.05
CA ALA A 230 -1.11 -9.51 9.01
C ALA A 230 -0.15 -9.82 10.18
N ASP A 231 1.15 -9.58 10.02
CA ASP A 231 2.14 -9.66 11.09
C ASP A 231 2.03 -8.54 12.13
N LEU A 232 1.35 -7.43 11.80
CA LEU A 232 1.10 -6.32 12.73
C LEU A 232 -0.11 -6.54 13.63
N GLU A 233 -1.00 -7.50 13.31
CA GLU A 233 -2.16 -7.86 14.16
C GLU A 233 -1.72 -8.12 15.61
N PHE A 234 -0.59 -8.83 15.78
CA PHE A 234 0.03 -9.06 17.07
C PHE A 234 1.58 -9.04 16.99
N PRO A 235 2.27 -8.34 17.89
CA PRO A 235 1.71 -7.59 19.02
C PRO A 235 1.34 -6.13 18.67
N HIS A 236 1.75 -5.61 17.51
CA HIS A 236 1.77 -4.16 17.28
C HIS A 236 0.41 -3.47 17.39
N HIS A 237 -0.56 -3.81 16.54
CA HIS A 237 -1.89 -3.22 16.54
C HIS A 237 -2.67 -3.56 17.82
N THR A 238 -2.44 -4.74 18.40
CA THR A 238 -2.98 -5.10 19.72
C THR A 238 -2.51 -4.12 20.80
N ASN A 239 -1.24 -3.74 20.78
CA ASN A 239 -0.65 -2.79 21.72
C ASN A 239 -1.14 -1.37 21.46
N GLU A 240 -1.34 -0.99 20.20
CA GLU A 240 -1.90 0.32 19.85
C GLU A 240 -3.33 0.51 20.34
N ILE A 241 -4.18 -0.52 20.21
CA ILE A 241 -5.52 -0.53 20.81
C ILE A 241 -5.40 -0.31 22.31
N ALA A 242 -4.57 -1.10 22.99
CA ALA A 242 -4.42 -1.01 24.44
C ALA A 242 -3.98 0.40 24.88
N GLN A 243 -2.97 0.98 24.22
CA GLN A 243 -2.49 2.34 24.50
C GLN A 243 -3.58 3.39 24.24
N SER A 244 -4.19 3.35 23.06
CA SER A 244 -5.14 4.37 22.59
C SER A 244 -6.45 4.34 23.37
N GLU A 245 -7.03 3.16 23.57
CA GLU A 245 -8.30 3.03 24.30
C GLU A 245 -8.11 3.29 25.81
N CYS A 246 -6.98 2.91 26.41
CA CYS A 246 -6.71 3.25 27.81
C CYS A 246 -6.43 4.76 28.03
N LYS A 247 -5.78 5.43 27.06
CA LYS A 247 -5.64 6.90 27.10
C LYS A 247 -6.97 7.61 26.90
N THR A 248 -7.77 7.20 25.91
CA THR A 248 -8.92 7.99 25.45
C THR A 248 -10.25 7.59 26.09
N GLY A 249 -10.37 6.33 26.55
CA GLY A 249 -11.64 5.74 26.97
C GLY A 249 -12.63 5.49 25.82
N GLN A 250 -12.17 5.57 24.57
CA GLN A 250 -12.98 5.42 23.36
C GLN A 250 -12.43 4.29 22.50
N THR A 251 -13.27 3.72 21.63
CA THR A 251 -12.81 2.76 20.61
C THR A 251 -11.80 3.44 19.69
N PHE A 252 -10.65 2.80 19.45
CA PHE A 252 -9.59 3.41 18.66
C PHE A 252 -9.91 3.44 17.15
N ALA A 253 -10.34 2.31 16.58
CA ALA A 253 -10.71 2.22 15.17
C ALA A 253 -11.96 1.35 14.95
N ASN A 254 -12.84 1.77 14.04
CA ASN A 254 -14.08 1.06 13.74
C ASN A 254 -13.87 -0.21 12.90
N TYR A 255 -12.85 -0.22 12.04
CA TYR A 255 -12.53 -1.32 11.14
C TYR A 255 -11.01 -1.58 11.13
N TRP A 256 -10.63 -2.83 11.40
CA TRP A 256 -9.23 -3.28 11.32
C TRP A 256 -9.00 -4.11 10.06
N MET A 257 -8.09 -3.67 9.21
CA MET A 257 -7.80 -4.30 7.93
C MET A 257 -6.36 -4.83 7.90
N HIS A 258 -6.18 -6.09 7.52
CA HIS A 258 -4.85 -6.70 7.43
C HIS A 258 -4.62 -7.40 6.10
N ASN A 259 -3.57 -7.02 5.36
CA ASN A 259 -3.19 -7.72 4.14
C ASN A 259 -2.38 -8.99 4.47
N ALA A 260 -2.54 -10.03 3.65
CA ALA A 260 -1.80 -11.27 3.82
C ALA A 260 -0.33 -11.14 3.40
N MET A 261 0.47 -12.14 3.82
CA MET A 261 1.90 -12.23 3.52
C MET A 261 2.18 -12.53 2.05
N LEU A 262 3.37 -12.14 1.59
CA LEU A 262 3.90 -12.49 0.27
C LEU A 262 4.96 -13.60 0.40
N ASN A 263 4.85 -14.60 -0.46
CA ASN A 263 5.80 -15.71 -0.61
C ASN A 263 6.56 -15.58 -1.94
N ILE A 264 7.74 -16.18 -2.03
CA ILE A 264 8.53 -16.29 -3.26
C ILE A 264 8.70 -17.78 -3.56
N ASN A 265 8.24 -18.22 -4.73
CA ASN A 265 8.26 -19.63 -5.13
C ASN A 265 7.69 -20.57 -4.04
N ASP A 266 6.55 -20.18 -3.46
CA ASP A 266 5.85 -20.86 -2.36
C ASP A 266 6.60 -20.93 -1.02
N GLU A 267 7.76 -20.29 -0.92
CA GLU A 267 8.52 -20.15 0.32
C GLU A 267 8.29 -18.79 0.97
N LYS A 268 8.32 -18.78 2.31
CA LYS A 268 8.31 -17.53 3.07
C LYS A 268 9.59 -16.75 2.78
N MET A 269 9.45 -15.46 2.48
CA MET A 269 10.59 -14.57 2.31
C MET A 269 11.35 -14.41 3.63
N SER A 270 12.67 -14.59 3.60
CA SER A 270 13.56 -14.28 4.72
C SER A 270 14.99 -14.03 4.25
N LYS A 271 15.71 -13.17 4.99
CA LYS A 271 17.14 -12.94 4.73
C LYS A 271 17.97 -14.21 4.89
N SER A 272 17.61 -15.07 5.85
CA SER A 272 18.30 -16.34 6.14
C SER A 272 18.19 -17.38 5.02
N LEU A 273 17.11 -17.35 4.24
CA LEU A 273 16.93 -18.24 3.09
C LEU A 273 17.54 -17.68 1.80
N GLY A 274 18.12 -16.47 1.84
CA GLY A 274 18.69 -15.80 0.67
C GLY A 274 17.67 -15.39 -0.41
N ASN A 275 16.38 -15.59 -0.17
CA ASN A 275 15.28 -15.28 -1.10
C ASN A 275 14.68 -13.88 -0.84
N PHE A 276 15.40 -12.98 -0.18
CA PHE A 276 14.94 -11.63 0.12
C PHE A 276 15.08 -10.73 -1.11
N LEU A 277 13.97 -10.24 -1.64
CA LEU A 277 13.93 -9.33 -2.79
C LEU A 277 13.44 -7.95 -2.37
N THR A 278 14.22 -6.91 -2.66
CA THR A 278 13.78 -5.53 -2.47
C THR A 278 12.84 -5.10 -3.60
N ALA A 279 11.92 -4.18 -3.31
CA ALA A 279 11.13 -3.56 -4.37
C ALA A 279 12.03 -2.77 -5.32
N HIS A 280 13.08 -2.13 -4.77
CA HIS A 280 14.08 -1.39 -5.52
C HIS A 280 14.74 -2.24 -6.62
N ASP A 281 15.35 -3.38 -6.26
CA ASP A 281 16.04 -4.28 -7.20
C ASP A 281 15.09 -4.85 -8.26
N MET A 282 13.82 -5.06 -7.89
CA MET A 282 12.79 -5.52 -8.83
C MET A 282 12.41 -4.43 -9.82
N LEU A 283 12.29 -3.18 -9.38
CA LEU A 283 11.94 -2.03 -10.22
C LEU A 283 13.07 -1.60 -11.17
N GLU A 284 14.31 -2.09 -10.95
CA GLU A 284 15.38 -1.96 -11.95
C GLU A 284 15.19 -2.89 -13.16
N GLN A 285 14.44 -3.99 -12.98
CA GLN A 285 14.31 -5.06 -13.97
C GLN A 285 12.89 -5.21 -14.53
N ILE A 286 11.89 -4.78 -13.78
CA ILE A 286 10.47 -4.94 -14.07
C ILE A 286 9.83 -3.56 -14.15
N ASP A 287 9.04 -3.33 -15.19
CA ASP A 287 8.23 -2.13 -15.31
C ASP A 287 7.32 -1.94 -14.09
N GLY A 288 7.26 -0.71 -13.58
CA GLY A 288 6.53 -0.38 -12.36
C GLY A 288 5.03 -0.66 -12.45
N GLN A 289 4.40 -0.47 -13.62
CA GLN A 289 2.98 -0.80 -13.82
C GLN A 289 2.76 -2.31 -13.88
N VAL A 290 3.70 -3.09 -14.43
CA VAL A 290 3.63 -4.57 -14.40
C VAL A 290 3.68 -5.06 -12.95
N LEU A 291 4.64 -4.55 -12.16
CA LEU A 291 4.75 -4.94 -10.75
C LEU A 291 3.53 -4.48 -9.94
N ARG A 292 3.04 -3.26 -10.18
CA ARG A 292 1.78 -2.73 -9.59
C ARG A 292 0.59 -3.60 -9.96
N PHE A 293 0.45 -4.01 -11.22
CA PHE A 293 -0.63 -4.88 -11.69
C PHE A 293 -0.61 -6.22 -10.96
N PHE A 294 0.56 -6.88 -10.89
CA PHE A 294 0.74 -8.12 -10.15
C PHE A 294 0.31 -8.00 -8.68
N LEU A 295 0.75 -6.94 -7.99
CA LEU A 295 0.46 -6.75 -6.57
C LEU A 295 -1.00 -6.36 -6.29
N SER A 296 -1.65 -5.64 -7.20
CA SER A 296 -2.96 -4.99 -6.98
C SER A 296 -4.16 -5.82 -7.38
N THR A 297 -3.99 -6.82 -8.24
CA THR A 297 -5.08 -7.59 -8.88
C THR A 297 -5.42 -8.89 -8.15
N GLN A 298 -4.79 -9.12 -6.99
CA GLN A 298 -5.05 -10.26 -6.12
C GLN A 298 -5.71 -9.78 -4.83
N HIS A 299 -6.62 -10.58 -4.28
CA HIS A 299 -7.33 -10.21 -3.06
C HIS A 299 -6.35 -9.93 -1.91
N TYR A 300 -6.43 -8.76 -1.28
CA TYR A 300 -5.41 -8.28 -0.35
C TYR A 300 -5.20 -9.21 0.87
N ARG A 301 -6.26 -9.87 1.35
CA ARG A 301 -6.25 -10.88 2.42
C ARG A 301 -5.82 -12.30 2.04
N ARG A 302 -5.47 -12.58 0.78
CA ARG A 302 -5.01 -13.92 0.35
C ARG A 302 -3.50 -13.95 0.18
N PRO A 303 -2.76 -14.97 0.64
CA PRO A 303 -1.32 -15.04 0.39
C PRO A 303 -1.01 -14.85 -1.11
N LEU A 304 0.01 -14.05 -1.40
CA LEU A 304 0.43 -13.73 -2.77
C LEU A 304 1.74 -14.46 -3.01
N ASN A 305 1.85 -15.18 -4.12
CA ASN A 305 3.05 -15.91 -4.47
C ASN A 305 3.74 -15.24 -5.66
N TYR A 306 4.96 -14.78 -5.46
CA TYR A 306 5.81 -14.24 -6.51
C TYR A 306 6.52 -15.37 -7.24
N THR A 307 6.38 -15.40 -8.57
CA THR A 307 7.12 -16.26 -9.49
C THR A 307 7.38 -15.47 -10.78
N GLU A 308 8.42 -15.83 -11.53
CA GLU A 308 8.68 -15.21 -12.85
C GLU A 308 7.49 -15.35 -13.79
N LYS A 309 6.81 -16.51 -13.76
CA LYS A 309 5.59 -16.73 -14.53
C LYS A 309 4.49 -15.74 -14.17
N ALA A 310 4.28 -15.46 -12.88
CA ALA A 310 3.24 -14.53 -12.44
C ALA A 310 3.50 -13.09 -12.94
N ILE A 311 4.78 -12.68 -13.04
CA ILE A 311 5.15 -11.39 -13.63
C ILE A 311 4.93 -11.39 -15.14
N SER A 312 5.33 -12.45 -15.84
CA SER A 312 5.09 -12.58 -17.28
C SER A 312 3.58 -12.57 -17.62
N ASP A 313 2.77 -13.27 -16.82
CA ASP A 313 1.31 -13.25 -16.96
C ASP A 313 0.74 -11.83 -16.72
N ALA A 314 1.25 -11.12 -15.71
CA ALA A 314 0.86 -9.74 -15.42
C ALA A 314 1.20 -8.80 -16.58
N GLU A 315 2.37 -8.94 -17.20
CA GLU A 315 2.80 -8.16 -18.35
C GLU A 315 1.88 -8.37 -19.56
N ILE A 316 1.58 -9.63 -19.90
CA ILE A 316 0.67 -9.99 -20.99
C ILE A 316 -0.72 -9.38 -20.77
N ASN A 317 -1.22 -9.50 -19.55
CA ASN A 317 -2.53 -8.98 -19.14
C ASN A 317 -2.57 -7.45 -19.21
N LEU A 318 -1.55 -6.78 -18.70
CA LEU A 318 -1.43 -5.33 -18.76
C LEU A 318 -1.38 -4.84 -20.21
N LYS A 319 -0.62 -5.53 -21.08
CA LYS A 319 -0.55 -5.23 -22.52
C LYS A 319 -1.91 -5.35 -23.20
N TYR A 320 -2.70 -6.36 -22.87
CA TYR A 320 -4.06 -6.51 -23.41
C TYR A 320 -4.95 -5.31 -23.01
N LEU A 321 -4.90 -4.90 -21.75
CA LEU A 321 -5.66 -3.76 -21.26
C LEU A 321 -5.19 -2.44 -21.89
N LYS A 322 -3.86 -2.26 -22.05
CA LYS A 322 -3.27 -1.12 -22.75
C LYS A 322 -3.77 -1.03 -24.18
N ASN A 323 -3.69 -2.13 -24.95
CA ASN A 323 -4.18 -2.19 -26.33
C ASN A 323 -5.68 -1.89 -26.45
N THR A 324 -6.47 -2.31 -25.45
CA THR A 324 -7.91 -2.02 -25.41
C THR A 324 -8.17 -0.54 -25.11
N TYR A 325 -7.38 0.06 -24.23
CA TYR A 325 -7.50 1.48 -23.85
C TYR A 325 -7.03 2.44 -24.97
N THR A 326 -6.04 2.05 -25.76
CA THR A 326 -5.45 2.92 -26.80
C THR A 326 -6.09 2.76 -28.17
N GLN A 327 -7.12 1.93 -28.31
CA GLN A 327 -7.81 1.77 -29.59
C GLN A 327 -8.56 3.06 -29.98
N PRO A 328 -8.76 3.35 -31.27
CA PRO A 328 -9.52 4.53 -31.68
C PRO A 328 -10.95 4.51 -31.14
N VAL A 329 -11.38 5.63 -30.57
CA VAL A 329 -12.78 5.83 -30.18
C VAL A 329 -13.68 5.94 -31.42
N GLN A 330 -14.92 5.52 -31.27
CA GLN A 330 -15.97 5.59 -32.28
C GLN A 330 -16.97 6.71 -31.94
N ASN A 331 -17.63 7.25 -32.96
CA ASN A 331 -18.54 8.39 -32.80
C ASN A 331 -19.89 8.03 -32.11
N SER A 332 -20.30 6.76 -32.15
CA SER A 332 -21.57 6.31 -31.58
C SER A 332 -21.51 4.83 -31.23
N VAL A 333 -21.82 4.50 -29.97
CA VAL A 333 -21.84 3.14 -29.43
C VAL A 333 -23.15 2.89 -28.71
N ASP A 334 -23.57 1.63 -28.61
CA ASP A 334 -24.70 1.26 -27.77
C ASP A 334 -24.29 1.31 -26.30
N LYS A 335 -24.66 2.38 -25.60
CA LYS A 335 -24.29 2.60 -24.20
C LYS A 335 -25.05 1.74 -23.20
N SER A 336 -26.02 0.93 -23.65
CA SER A 336 -26.84 0.10 -22.75
C SER A 336 -26.01 -0.89 -21.91
N GLY A 337 -24.83 -1.29 -22.41
CA GLY A 337 -23.91 -2.18 -21.70
C GLY A 337 -23.02 -1.51 -20.64
N LEU A 338 -22.83 -0.18 -20.70
CA LEU A 338 -21.88 0.52 -19.82
C LEU A 338 -22.25 0.37 -18.34
N GLU A 339 -23.50 0.65 -18.00
CA GLU A 339 -24.00 0.56 -16.62
C GLU A 339 -23.88 -0.85 -16.04
N LEU A 340 -24.01 -1.89 -16.88
CA LEU A 340 -23.83 -3.28 -16.44
C LEU A 340 -22.38 -3.56 -16.03
N HIS A 341 -21.40 -3.03 -16.78
CA HIS A 341 -19.99 -3.21 -16.46
C HIS A 341 -19.57 -2.40 -15.23
N LEU A 342 -20.08 -1.17 -15.09
CA LEU A 342 -19.86 -0.34 -13.89
C LEU A 342 -20.43 -1.03 -12.65
N ALA A 343 -21.69 -1.48 -12.70
CA ALA A 343 -22.34 -2.17 -11.59
C ALA A 343 -21.64 -3.49 -11.23
N ALA A 344 -21.15 -4.25 -12.21
CA ALA A 344 -20.42 -5.49 -11.97
C ALA A 344 -19.08 -5.23 -11.26
N PHE A 345 -18.36 -4.19 -11.67
CA PHE A 345 -17.12 -3.77 -11.01
C PHE A 345 -17.36 -3.29 -9.59
N GLU A 346 -18.35 -2.43 -9.39
CA GLU A 346 -18.71 -1.91 -8.07
C GLU A 346 -19.19 -3.02 -7.14
N ALA A 347 -19.99 -3.97 -7.63
CA ALA A 347 -20.42 -5.11 -6.83
C ALA A 347 -19.25 -5.99 -6.38
N ALA A 348 -18.25 -6.19 -7.24
CA ALA A 348 -17.05 -6.94 -6.90
C ALA A 348 -16.20 -6.20 -5.85
N MET A 349 -15.94 -4.91 -6.06
CA MET A 349 -15.11 -4.12 -5.16
C MET A 349 -15.82 -3.76 -3.84
N ASP A 350 -17.16 -3.69 -3.83
CA ASP A 350 -17.96 -3.52 -2.60
C ASP A 350 -17.89 -4.72 -1.67
N ASP A 351 -17.56 -5.90 -2.19
CA ASP A 351 -17.34 -7.09 -1.38
C ASP A 351 -15.88 -7.17 -0.92
N ASP A 352 -15.52 -6.38 0.10
CA ASP A 352 -14.19 -6.40 0.72
C ASP A 352 -13.02 -6.11 -0.25
N PHE A 353 -13.24 -5.17 -1.17
CA PHE A 353 -12.23 -4.77 -2.17
C PHE A 353 -11.70 -5.98 -2.93
N ASN A 354 -12.60 -6.87 -3.39
CA ASN A 354 -12.23 -8.10 -4.06
C ASN A 354 -11.60 -7.83 -5.43
N ALA A 355 -10.30 -7.51 -5.39
CA ALA A 355 -9.48 -7.12 -6.52
C ALA A 355 -9.47 -8.17 -7.65
N ALA A 356 -9.52 -9.46 -7.31
CA ALA A 356 -9.53 -10.55 -8.29
C ALA A 356 -10.83 -10.56 -9.11
N ASN A 357 -11.96 -10.33 -8.45
CA ASN A 357 -13.25 -10.19 -9.14
C ASN A 357 -13.36 -8.83 -9.85
N GLY A 358 -12.84 -7.77 -9.24
CA GLY A 358 -12.81 -6.42 -9.83
C GLY A 358 -12.04 -6.39 -11.15
N ILE A 359 -10.84 -7.00 -11.20
CA ILE A 359 -10.08 -7.08 -12.45
C ILE A 359 -10.75 -7.98 -13.48
N THR A 360 -11.46 -9.03 -13.05
CA THR A 360 -12.26 -9.87 -13.94
C THR A 360 -13.36 -9.05 -14.63
N ALA A 361 -14.06 -8.20 -13.87
CA ALA A 361 -15.05 -7.28 -14.44
C ALA A 361 -14.44 -6.28 -15.44
N ILE A 362 -13.22 -5.79 -15.17
CA ILE A 362 -12.45 -4.96 -16.11
C ILE A 362 -12.14 -5.74 -17.41
N PHE A 363 -11.72 -7.00 -17.33
CA PHE A 363 -11.48 -7.80 -18.54
C PHE A 363 -12.75 -8.08 -19.34
N ASP A 364 -13.88 -8.30 -18.68
CA ASP A 364 -15.16 -8.46 -19.38
C ASP A 364 -15.61 -7.14 -20.02
N PHE A 365 -15.36 -6.00 -19.37
CA PHE A 365 -15.57 -4.69 -19.96
C PHE A 365 -14.64 -4.47 -21.17
N ALA A 366 -13.38 -4.86 -21.07
CA ALA A 366 -12.42 -4.80 -22.17
C ALA A 366 -12.87 -5.66 -23.38
N LYS A 367 -13.44 -6.85 -23.16
CA LYS A 367 -14.01 -7.66 -24.26
C LYS A 367 -15.19 -6.97 -24.94
N TRP A 368 -16.06 -6.31 -24.16
CA TRP A 368 -17.19 -5.55 -24.69
C TRP A 368 -16.75 -4.29 -25.46
N ILE A 369 -15.71 -3.61 -24.98
CA ILE A 369 -15.04 -2.51 -25.70
C ILE A 369 -14.49 -2.99 -27.03
N ASN A 370 -13.77 -4.13 -27.03
CA ASN A 370 -13.17 -4.72 -28.21
C ASN A 370 -14.19 -5.25 -29.24
N SER A 371 -15.47 -5.40 -28.87
CA SER A 371 -16.54 -5.77 -29.82
C SER A 371 -17.12 -4.57 -30.58
N GLY A 372 -16.57 -3.37 -30.35
CA GLY A 372 -16.93 -2.14 -31.06
C GLY A 372 -17.66 -1.10 -30.21
N ASN A 373 -17.82 -1.32 -28.90
CA ASN A 373 -18.52 -0.40 -28.01
C ASN A 373 -17.55 0.55 -27.31
N TYR A 374 -16.80 1.34 -28.08
CA TYR A 374 -15.82 2.28 -27.54
C TYR A 374 -16.02 3.71 -28.02
N ASP A 375 -16.42 4.59 -27.11
CA ASP A 375 -16.45 6.04 -27.32
C ASP A 375 -15.73 6.73 -26.14
N GLU A 376 -15.66 8.06 -26.15
CA GLU A 376 -14.98 8.83 -25.09
C GLU A 376 -15.57 8.59 -23.68
N THR A 377 -16.90 8.42 -23.57
CA THR A 377 -17.53 8.14 -22.28
C THR A 377 -17.10 6.77 -21.75
N VAL A 378 -17.08 5.75 -22.61
CA VAL A 378 -16.65 4.40 -22.25
C VAL A 378 -15.15 4.38 -21.90
N LYS A 379 -14.33 5.10 -22.67
CA LYS A 379 -12.89 5.25 -22.41
C LYS A 379 -12.62 5.86 -21.05
N GLU A 380 -13.29 6.96 -20.71
CA GLU A 380 -13.17 7.61 -19.40
C GLU A 380 -13.55 6.66 -18.26
N ALA A 381 -14.67 5.93 -18.41
CA ALA A 381 -15.12 4.95 -17.43
C ALA A 381 -14.11 3.81 -17.25
N PHE A 382 -13.60 3.24 -18.34
CA PHE A 382 -12.60 2.17 -18.32
C PHE A 382 -11.30 2.65 -17.66
N GLY A 383 -10.84 3.86 -18.00
CA GLY A 383 -9.68 4.50 -17.38
C GLY A 383 -9.87 4.70 -15.87
N LYS A 384 -11.04 5.15 -15.43
CA LYS A 384 -11.36 5.29 -13.99
C LYS A 384 -11.31 3.95 -13.24
N MET A 385 -11.82 2.88 -13.83
CA MET A 385 -11.77 1.54 -13.24
C MET A 385 -10.32 1.01 -13.15
N LEU A 386 -9.52 1.19 -14.21
CA LEU A 386 -8.09 0.84 -14.19
C LEU A 386 -7.31 1.66 -13.14
N ALA A 387 -7.64 2.94 -13.01
CA ALA A 387 -6.99 3.84 -12.06
C ALA A 387 -7.22 3.45 -10.59
N VAL A 388 -8.27 2.67 -10.28
CA VAL A 388 -8.46 2.06 -8.94
C VAL A 388 -7.31 1.10 -8.60
N PHE A 389 -6.80 0.36 -9.58
CA PHE A 389 -5.64 -0.53 -9.44
C PHE A 389 -4.30 0.20 -9.58
N GLY A 390 -4.31 1.53 -9.70
CA GLY A 390 -3.11 2.34 -9.95
C GLY A 390 -2.55 2.17 -11.36
N ILE A 391 -3.34 1.64 -12.30
CA ILE A 391 -2.97 1.48 -13.70
C ILE A 391 -3.42 2.72 -14.46
N VAL A 392 -2.46 3.40 -15.07
CA VAL A 392 -2.72 4.60 -15.87
C VAL A 392 -1.95 4.45 -17.17
N PHE A 393 -2.69 4.38 -18.26
CA PHE A 393 -2.09 4.41 -19.58
C PHE A 393 -2.03 5.86 -20.03
N GLU A 394 -0.83 6.39 -20.12
CA GLU A 394 -0.59 7.58 -20.91
C GLU A 394 -0.86 7.21 -22.35
N GLU A 395 -1.82 7.89 -22.97
CA GLU A 395 -1.80 7.95 -24.42
C GLU A 395 -0.54 8.71 -24.76
N GLU A 396 0.38 8.03 -25.44
CA GLU A 396 1.38 8.75 -26.18
C GLU A 396 0.61 9.74 -27.03
N VAL A 397 0.71 11.03 -26.67
CA VAL A 397 0.34 12.09 -27.59
C VAL A 397 1.12 11.71 -28.83
N LEU A 398 0.39 11.30 -29.87
CA LEU A 398 0.98 11.12 -31.17
C LEU A 398 1.77 12.38 -31.41
N ASP A 399 3.11 12.26 -31.45
CA ASP A 399 3.91 13.36 -31.94
C ASP A 399 3.26 13.67 -33.28
N SER A 400 2.75 14.89 -33.45
CA SER A 400 2.03 15.29 -34.68
C SER A 400 2.84 14.95 -35.93
N GLU A 401 4.15 14.79 -35.77
CA GLU A 401 5.13 14.28 -36.71
C GLU A 401 4.90 12.82 -37.14
N ILE A 402 4.58 11.89 -36.23
CA ILE A 402 4.27 10.49 -36.54
C ILE A 402 2.96 10.39 -37.34
N GLU A 403 1.91 11.12 -36.96
CA GLU A 403 0.68 11.17 -37.76
C GLU A 403 0.92 11.76 -39.15
N ALA A 404 1.71 12.84 -39.23
CA ALA A 404 2.08 13.43 -40.50
C ALA A 404 2.85 12.44 -41.39
N LEU A 405 3.79 11.68 -40.83
CA LEU A 405 4.53 10.64 -41.54
C LEU A 405 3.62 9.50 -42.00
N ILE A 406 2.69 9.04 -41.15
CA ILE A 406 1.73 7.98 -41.55
C ILE A 406 0.80 8.47 -42.66
N ALA A 407 0.32 9.71 -42.57
CA ALA A 407 -0.52 10.33 -43.60
C ALA A 407 0.26 10.51 -44.92
N GLU A 408 1.50 10.99 -44.86
CA GLU A 408 2.41 11.10 -46.00
C GLU A 408 2.66 9.74 -46.64
N ARG A 409 2.89 8.70 -45.82
CA ARG A 409 3.03 7.31 -46.30
C ARG A 409 1.76 6.83 -47.00
N GLN A 410 0.56 7.13 -46.49
CA GLN A 410 -0.69 6.75 -47.16
C GLN A 410 -0.86 7.47 -48.49
N ALA A 411 -0.54 8.77 -48.55
CA ALA A 411 -0.56 9.53 -49.79
C ALA A 411 0.44 8.98 -50.82
N ALA A 412 1.66 8.63 -50.39
CA ALA A 412 2.67 8.01 -51.24
C ALA A 412 2.19 6.66 -51.80
N ARG A 413 1.59 5.80 -50.98
CA ARG A 413 1.01 4.52 -51.44
C ARG A 413 -0.15 4.71 -52.41
N ALA A 414 -1.05 5.67 -52.15
CA ALA A 414 -2.15 5.99 -53.04
C ALA A 414 -1.64 6.47 -54.42
N ASN A 415 -0.53 7.22 -54.43
CA ASN A 415 0.13 7.71 -55.63
C ASN A 415 1.10 6.70 -56.28
N ARG A 416 1.20 5.47 -55.74
CA ARG A 416 2.13 4.41 -56.17
C ARG A 416 3.62 4.80 -56.05
N ASP A 417 3.95 5.75 -55.19
CA ASP A 417 5.33 6.05 -54.79
C ASP A 417 5.75 5.11 -53.65
N PHE A 418 6.11 3.88 -54.03
CA PHE A 418 6.50 2.84 -53.08
C PHE A 418 7.84 3.13 -52.42
N ALA A 419 8.75 3.86 -53.09
CA ALA A 419 10.06 4.22 -52.54
C ALA A 419 9.92 5.16 -51.34
N THR A 420 9.08 6.19 -51.45
CA THR A 420 8.78 7.09 -50.34
C THR A 420 8.01 6.38 -49.22
N ALA A 421 7.05 5.51 -49.58
CA ALA A 421 6.29 4.75 -48.59
C ALA A 421 7.15 3.78 -47.76
N ASP A 422 8.14 3.12 -48.40
CA ASP A 422 9.09 2.24 -47.73
C ASP A 422 10.08 3.02 -46.87
N ARG A 423 10.60 4.16 -47.36
CA ARG A 423 11.46 5.07 -46.58
C ARG A 423 10.78 5.49 -45.27
N ILE A 424 9.53 5.93 -45.34
CA ILE A 424 8.78 6.37 -44.15
C ILE A 424 8.47 5.20 -43.22
N ARG A 425 8.17 4.00 -43.76
CA ARG A 425 7.99 2.80 -42.93
C ARG A 425 9.26 2.49 -42.13
N ASP A 426 10.42 2.57 -42.76
CA ASP A 426 11.69 2.24 -42.13
C ASP A 426 12.12 3.32 -41.12
N GLU A 427 11.83 4.59 -41.40
CA GLU A 427 11.99 5.72 -40.48
C GLU A 427 11.12 5.56 -39.22
N LEU A 428 9.86 5.17 -39.39
CA LEU A 428 8.95 4.87 -38.29
C LEU A 428 9.43 3.63 -37.51
N ALA A 429 9.87 2.57 -38.18
CA ALA A 429 10.40 1.38 -37.53
C ALA A 429 11.65 1.68 -36.69
N ALA A 430 12.52 2.60 -37.13
CA ALA A 430 13.68 3.04 -36.37
C ALA A 430 13.31 3.81 -35.09
N GLN A 431 12.12 4.39 -35.03
CA GLN A 431 11.54 5.04 -33.84
C GLN A 431 10.75 4.05 -32.95
N GLY A 432 10.85 2.75 -33.23
CA GLY A 432 10.10 1.70 -32.54
C GLY A 432 8.66 1.54 -33.03
N ILE A 433 8.25 2.23 -34.10
CA ILE A 433 6.87 2.23 -34.60
C ILE A 433 6.68 1.13 -35.66
N LYS A 434 5.89 0.10 -35.33
CA LYS A 434 5.48 -0.96 -36.25
C LYS A 434 4.13 -0.63 -36.87
N LEU A 435 4.08 -0.59 -38.20
CA LEU A 435 2.85 -0.37 -38.96
C LEU A 435 2.15 -1.68 -39.34
N LEU A 436 0.83 -1.72 -39.21
CA LEU A 436 -0.07 -2.78 -39.64
C LEU A 436 -1.13 -2.22 -40.59
N ASP A 437 -1.01 -2.54 -41.88
CA ASP A 437 -1.98 -2.14 -42.88
C ASP A 437 -3.22 -3.06 -42.81
N THR A 438 -4.41 -2.50 -42.55
CA THR A 438 -5.69 -3.23 -42.51
C THR A 438 -6.69 -2.70 -43.53
N LYS A 439 -7.82 -3.40 -43.73
CA LYS A 439 -8.90 -2.94 -44.65
C LYS A 439 -9.57 -1.64 -44.18
N ASP A 440 -9.51 -1.36 -42.88
CA ASP A 440 -10.13 -0.19 -42.25
C ASP A 440 -9.13 0.97 -42.05
N GLY A 441 -7.88 0.82 -42.52
CA GLY A 441 -6.81 1.81 -42.38
C GLY A 441 -5.53 1.25 -41.78
N VAL A 442 -4.54 2.11 -41.56
CA VAL A 442 -3.25 1.75 -40.95
C VAL A 442 -3.34 1.85 -39.44
N ARG A 443 -3.04 0.74 -38.77
CA ARG A 443 -2.82 0.68 -37.33
C ARG A 443 -1.33 0.66 -37.07
N TRP A 444 -0.88 1.05 -35.88
CA TRP A 444 0.53 0.97 -35.53
C TRP A 444 0.72 0.68 -34.04
N THR A 445 1.90 0.23 -33.66
CA THR A 445 2.31 -0.02 -32.26
C THR A 445 3.72 0.50 -32.02
N ARG A 446 4.01 1.11 -30.87
CA ARG A 446 5.38 1.38 -30.41
C ARG A 446 5.88 0.19 -29.60
N ASP A 447 7.11 -0.25 -29.88
CA ASP A 447 7.83 -1.18 -29.02
C ASP A 447 8.36 -0.51 -27.75
#